data_AF-A0A3P7Q8N0-F1
#
_entry.id   AF-A0A3P7Q8N0-F1
#
_cell.length_a   1.000
_cell.length_b   1.000
_cell.length_c   1.000
_cell.angle_alpha   90.00
_cell.angle_beta   90.00
_cell.angle_gamma   90.00
#
_symmetry.space_group_name_H-M   'P 1'
#
loop_
_entity.id
_entity.type
_entity.pdbx_description
1 polymer ?
#
loop_
_entity_poly.entity_id
_entity_poly.type
_entity_poly.pdbx_seq_one_letter_code
_entity_poly.pdbx_strand_id
1 'polypeptide(L)'
;MVEGTPGVPYGGLLACFNVVEANMVVRRKEVQKMLKKYTSFVQGESVLSISFPSLGAPDFTSPPMKPTPTEDGPGRSIFWPEDAVFCGHPRFKNLVKNIRGRRGEKVAINEDLSALGEGDMISAAKPDHIYMDHMGFGMGCCCLQSVDDRTAEERGLVPLKNSKWRIAKSRYDSTDCYIYPCSVAYNDIPLQYDEAIYQQLRDGDIDEPLAKHIAHMFIRDPLQ
;
A
#
# COMPACT_ATOMS: atom_id res chain seq x y z
N MET A 1 9.30 8.97 -5.83
CA MET A 1 8.47 9.65 -4.80
C MET A 1 9.39 10.25 -3.75
N VAL A 2 8.94 11.30 -3.05
CA VAL A 2 9.65 11.89 -1.91
C VAL A 2 8.66 12.00 -0.75
N GLU A 3 9.04 11.50 0.41
CA GLU A 3 8.31 11.68 1.66
C GLU A 3 9.09 12.66 2.54
N GLY A 4 8.39 13.58 3.20
CA GLY A 4 9.02 14.56 4.09
C GLY A 4 8.13 14.91 5.26
N THR A 5 8.70 14.95 6.45
CA THR A 5 8.05 15.24 7.72
C THR A 5 8.71 16.44 8.41
N PRO A 6 8.05 17.12 9.36
CA PRO A 6 8.76 18.06 10.21
C PRO A 6 9.86 17.33 11.00
N GLY A 7 11.00 18.00 11.23
CA GLY A 7 12.13 17.39 11.95
C GLY A 7 11.87 17.12 13.43
N VAL A 8 10.86 17.78 14.01
CA VAL A 8 10.34 17.50 15.35
C VAL A 8 8.81 17.55 15.33
N PRO A 9 8.10 16.81 16.21
CA PRO A 9 6.65 16.93 16.34
C PRO A 9 6.21 18.36 16.65
N TYR A 10 5.04 18.76 16.16
CA TYR A 10 4.42 20.02 16.57
C TYR A 10 3.97 19.95 18.03
N GLY A 11 3.91 21.10 18.70
CA GLY A 11 3.38 21.19 20.06
C GLY A 11 1.86 20.99 20.12
N GLY A 12 1.33 20.75 21.32
CA GLY A 12 -0.09 20.47 21.55
C GLY A 12 -1.02 21.69 21.62
N LEU A 13 -0.50 22.90 21.39
CA LEU A 13 -1.28 24.14 21.46
C LEU A 13 -1.83 24.51 20.08
N LEU A 14 -3.01 25.16 20.05
CA LEU A 14 -3.59 25.67 18.81
C LEU A 14 -2.63 26.62 18.04
N ALA A 15 -1.77 27.34 18.75
CA ALA A 15 -0.76 28.21 18.13
C ALA A 15 0.22 27.45 17.21
N CYS A 16 0.45 26.15 17.44
CA CYS A 16 1.34 25.33 16.63
C CYS A 16 0.79 25.06 15.21
N PHE A 17 -0.51 25.26 14.96
CA PHE A 17 -1.05 25.15 13.61
C PHE A 17 -0.52 26.25 12.66
N ASN A 18 -0.15 27.41 13.20
CA ASN A 18 0.36 28.54 12.42
C ASN A 18 1.73 28.28 11.77
N VAL A 19 2.44 27.20 12.15
CA VAL A 19 3.77 26.87 11.59
C VAL A 19 3.76 25.69 10.62
N VAL A 20 2.62 24.99 10.48
CA VAL A 20 2.52 23.76 9.67
C VAL A 20 2.76 24.05 8.18
N GLU A 21 2.06 25.06 7.64
CA GLU A 21 2.21 25.45 6.24
C GLU A 21 3.63 25.94 5.94
N ALA A 22 4.17 26.82 6.80
CA ALA A 22 5.54 27.31 6.65
C ALA A 22 6.55 26.15 6.62
N ASN A 23 6.37 25.13 7.48
CA ASN A 23 7.19 23.93 7.47
C ASN A 23 7.03 23.11 6.17
N MET A 24 5.82 22.95 5.64
CA MET A 24 5.56 22.28 4.36
C MET A 24 6.23 23.03 3.19
N VAL A 25 6.16 24.36 3.18
CA VAL A 25 6.80 25.22 2.17
C VAL A 25 8.32 25.05 2.20
N VAL A 26 8.93 24.99 3.38
CA VAL A 26 10.38 24.74 3.54
C VAL A 26 10.76 23.38 2.95
N ARG A 27 10.04 22.30 3.29
CA ARG A 27 10.27 20.97 2.71
C ARG A 27 10.22 20.98 1.18
N ARG A 28 9.20 21.61 0.61
CA ARG A 28 9.06 21.75 -0.85
C ARG A 28 10.27 22.51 -1.43
N LYS A 29 10.64 23.66 -0.86
CA LYS A 29 11.80 24.45 -1.31
C LYS A 29 13.11 23.66 -1.30
N GLU A 30 13.36 22.86 -0.26
CA GLU A 30 14.56 22.02 -0.18
C GLU A 30 14.60 20.97 -1.29
N VAL A 31 13.49 20.26 -1.55
CA VAL A 31 13.43 19.29 -2.65
C VAL A 31 13.60 19.98 -4.00
N GLN A 32 12.95 21.12 -4.23
CA GLN A 32 13.13 21.90 -5.46
C GLN A 32 14.59 22.36 -5.66
N LYS A 33 15.28 22.75 -4.59
CA LYS A 33 16.69 23.15 -4.64
C LYS A 33 17.59 21.99 -5.03
N MET A 34 17.32 20.80 -4.47
CA MET A 34 18.06 19.59 -4.82
C MET A 34 17.81 19.18 -6.27
N LEU A 35 16.57 19.22 -6.76
CA LEU A 35 16.27 18.95 -8.17
C LEU A 35 17.11 19.84 -9.09
N LYS A 36 17.03 21.17 -8.91
CA LYS A 36 17.82 22.14 -9.71
C LYS A 36 19.33 21.87 -9.74
N LYS A 37 19.88 21.30 -8.65
CA LYS A 37 21.31 21.00 -8.55
C LYS A 37 21.71 19.77 -9.36
N TYR A 38 20.86 18.74 -9.42
CA TYR A 38 21.22 17.44 -9.99
C TYR A 38 20.59 17.18 -11.37
N THR A 39 19.61 17.97 -11.80
CA THR A 39 18.86 17.73 -13.04
C THR A 39 19.24 18.68 -14.17
N SER A 40 20.50 19.12 -14.23
CA SER A 40 21.00 20.03 -15.30
C SER A 40 20.79 19.50 -16.73
N PHE A 41 20.43 18.22 -16.90
CA PHE A 41 20.14 17.58 -18.18
C PHE A 41 18.64 17.39 -18.49
N VAL A 42 17.73 17.58 -17.51
CA VAL A 42 16.27 17.41 -17.70
C VAL A 42 15.58 18.73 -17.34
N GLN A 43 15.33 19.58 -18.33
CA GLN A 43 14.58 20.81 -18.15
C GLN A 43 13.10 20.50 -17.82
N GLY A 44 12.55 21.16 -16.79
CA GLY A 44 11.10 21.17 -16.55
C GLY A 44 10.58 20.28 -15.41
N GLU A 45 11.43 19.62 -14.63
CA GLU A 45 10.97 18.82 -13.49
C GLU A 45 10.41 19.68 -12.35
N SER A 46 9.31 19.24 -11.74
CA SER A 46 8.67 19.92 -10.61
C SER A 46 8.13 18.90 -9.60
N VAL A 47 8.27 19.23 -8.31
CA VAL A 47 7.65 18.45 -7.23
C VAL A 47 6.16 18.76 -7.18
N LEU A 48 5.35 17.72 -7.34
CA LEU A 48 3.90 17.78 -7.19
C LEU A 48 3.45 16.86 -6.05
N SER A 49 2.33 17.20 -5.42
CA SER A 49 1.70 16.40 -4.35
C SER A 49 0.43 15.77 -4.91
N ILE A 50 0.59 14.88 -5.91
CA ILE A 50 -0.51 14.26 -6.65
C ILE A 50 -0.24 12.77 -6.86
N SER A 51 -1.30 11.98 -7.02
CA SER A 51 -1.19 10.68 -7.69
C SER A 51 -1.10 10.91 -9.20
N PHE A 52 -0.17 10.23 -9.87
CA PHE A 52 0.10 10.46 -11.29
C PHE A 52 -1.03 9.87 -12.15
N PRO A 53 -1.78 10.67 -12.94
CA PRO A 53 -3.00 10.16 -13.60
C PRO A 53 -2.76 9.09 -14.67
N SER A 54 -1.64 9.16 -15.38
CA SER A 54 -1.28 8.21 -16.45
C SER A 54 -0.29 7.13 -15.98
N LEU A 55 -0.32 6.79 -14.69
CA LEU A 55 0.52 5.73 -14.14
C LEU A 55 0.27 4.42 -14.89
N GLY A 56 1.33 3.74 -15.34
CA GLY A 56 1.21 2.49 -16.11
C GLY A 56 0.87 2.64 -17.60
N ALA A 57 0.66 3.87 -18.11
CA ALA A 57 0.52 4.12 -19.54
C ALA A 57 1.88 3.95 -20.27
N PRO A 58 1.94 3.67 -21.59
CA PRO A 58 3.20 3.29 -22.27
C PRO A 58 4.41 4.22 -22.10
N ASP A 59 4.20 5.51 -21.81
CA ASP A 59 5.23 6.55 -21.73
C ASP A 59 5.31 7.23 -20.34
N PHE A 60 4.76 6.61 -19.29
CA PHE A 60 4.68 7.21 -17.96
C PHE A 60 6.02 7.38 -17.21
N THR A 61 7.12 6.87 -17.78
CA THR A 61 8.46 6.87 -17.17
C THR A 61 9.43 7.73 -17.95
N SER A 62 10.35 8.38 -17.24
CA SER A 62 11.46 9.13 -17.82
C SER A 62 12.78 8.68 -17.17
N PRO A 63 13.75 8.13 -17.94
CA PRO A 63 13.63 7.76 -19.35
C PRO A 63 12.57 6.67 -19.59
N PRO A 64 12.09 6.48 -20.84
CA PRO A 64 11.08 5.47 -21.15
C PRO A 64 11.57 4.05 -20.82
N MET A 65 10.78 3.31 -20.05
CA MET A 65 11.06 1.94 -19.64
C MET A 65 9.93 0.98 -20.05
N LYS A 66 10.28 -0.27 -20.32
CA LYS A 66 9.31 -1.31 -20.73
C LYS A 66 8.99 -2.26 -19.58
N PRO A 67 7.73 -2.70 -19.44
CA PRO A 67 7.35 -3.77 -18.52
C PRO A 67 8.08 -5.09 -18.80
N THR A 68 8.26 -5.92 -17.77
CA THR A 68 8.90 -7.24 -17.87
C THR A 68 7.93 -8.31 -17.36
N PRO A 69 6.96 -8.75 -18.20
CA PRO A 69 5.92 -9.70 -17.79
C PRO A 69 6.42 -11.16 -17.69
N THR A 70 7.72 -11.39 -17.82
CA THR A 70 8.35 -12.72 -17.80
C THR A 70 8.66 -13.19 -16.38
N GLU A 71 9.02 -14.47 -16.23
CA GLU A 71 9.35 -15.10 -14.93
C GLU A 71 10.38 -14.32 -14.10
N ASP A 72 11.31 -13.64 -14.78
CA ASP A 72 12.41 -12.87 -14.19
C ASP A 72 11.97 -11.57 -13.50
N GLY A 73 10.77 -11.04 -13.82
CA GLY A 73 10.24 -9.82 -13.21
C GLY A 73 9.76 -10.05 -11.77
N PRO A 74 10.14 -9.22 -10.77
CA PRO A 74 9.59 -9.28 -9.41
C PRO A 74 8.09 -9.09 -9.30
N GLY A 75 7.47 -8.30 -10.18
CA GLY A 75 6.04 -8.03 -10.24
C GLY A 75 5.29 -8.73 -11.38
N ARG A 76 5.95 -9.05 -12.50
CA ARG A 76 5.33 -9.67 -13.71
C ARG A 76 4.18 -8.83 -14.29
N SER A 77 4.22 -7.53 -14.06
CA SER A 77 3.19 -6.62 -14.54
C SER A 77 3.29 -6.47 -16.06
N ILE A 78 2.14 -6.35 -16.71
CA ILE A 78 2.07 -6.00 -18.14
C ILE A 78 2.10 -4.48 -18.37
N PHE A 79 1.94 -3.67 -17.30
CA PHE A 79 1.88 -2.21 -17.37
C PHE A 79 3.07 -1.53 -16.67
N TRP A 80 3.63 -2.16 -15.64
CA TRP A 80 4.63 -1.56 -14.75
C TRP A 80 6.06 -2.04 -15.05
N PRO A 81 6.99 -1.15 -15.43
CA PRO A 81 8.42 -1.44 -15.50
C PRO A 81 9.01 -1.65 -14.11
N GLU A 82 9.77 -2.73 -13.92
CA GLU A 82 10.34 -3.09 -12.61
C GLU A 82 11.31 -2.02 -12.07
N ASP A 83 11.98 -1.29 -12.96
CA ASP A 83 12.90 -0.21 -12.60
C ASP A 83 12.20 1.12 -12.30
N ALA A 84 10.87 1.20 -12.48
CA ALA A 84 10.06 2.28 -11.92
C ALA A 84 9.84 2.11 -10.40
N VAL A 85 10.08 0.91 -9.84
CA VAL A 85 10.17 0.71 -8.39
C VAL A 85 11.50 1.28 -7.90
N PHE A 86 11.49 1.99 -6.77
CA PHE A 86 12.69 2.65 -6.25
C PHE A 86 13.86 1.66 -6.06
N CYS A 87 14.88 1.77 -6.91
CA CYS A 87 16.04 0.89 -6.94
C CYS A 87 17.06 1.16 -5.82
N GLY A 88 16.97 2.31 -5.14
CA GLY A 88 17.93 2.70 -4.09
C GLY A 88 17.83 1.90 -2.79
N HIS A 89 16.82 1.02 -2.65
CA HIS A 89 16.68 0.18 -1.46
C HIS A 89 16.01 -1.17 -1.80
N PRO A 90 16.60 -2.33 -1.44
CA PRO A 90 16.13 -3.65 -1.86
C PRO A 90 14.73 -4.01 -1.35
N ARG A 91 14.34 -3.45 -0.19
CA ARG A 91 13.01 -3.63 0.43
C ARG A 91 11.84 -3.55 -0.55
N PHE A 92 11.83 -2.57 -1.45
CA PHE A 92 10.66 -2.35 -2.32
C PHE A 92 10.51 -3.46 -3.36
N LYS A 93 11.60 -3.86 -4.02
CA LYS A 93 11.59 -4.99 -4.97
C LYS A 93 11.30 -6.32 -4.26
N ASN A 94 11.85 -6.52 -3.05
CA ASN A 94 11.56 -7.70 -2.24
C ASN A 94 10.08 -7.77 -1.85
N LEU A 95 9.49 -6.66 -1.45
CA LEU A 95 8.09 -6.60 -1.04
C LEU A 95 7.14 -6.96 -2.20
N VAL A 96 7.39 -6.44 -3.41
CA VAL A 96 6.65 -6.83 -4.62
C VAL A 96 6.73 -8.34 -4.85
N LYS A 97 7.95 -8.89 -4.81
CA LYS A 97 8.21 -10.32 -5.02
C LYS A 97 7.53 -11.19 -3.96
N ASN A 98 7.62 -10.80 -2.68
CA ASN A 98 7.11 -11.55 -1.54
C ASN A 98 5.58 -11.53 -1.50
N ILE A 99 4.94 -10.38 -1.78
CA ILE A 99 3.47 -10.29 -1.89
C ILE A 99 2.97 -11.25 -2.96
N ARG A 100 3.53 -11.17 -4.18
CA ARG A 100 3.14 -12.06 -5.27
C ARG A 100 3.43 -13.53 -4.93
N GLY A 101 4.61 -13.81 -4.40
CA GLY A 101 5.04 -15.17 -4.03
C GLY A 101 4.12 -15.80 -2.99
N ARG A 102 3.77 -15.05 -1.94
CA ARG A 102 2.81 -15.48 -0.90
C ARG A 102 1.42 -15.68 -1.50
N ARG A 103 0.95 -14.73 -2.29
CA ARG A 103 -0.38 -14.75 -2.90
C ARG A 103 -0.55 -15.90 -3.90
N GLY A 104 0.53 -16.31 -4.56
CA GLY A 104 0.55 -17.33 -5.63
C GLY A 104 0.12 -16.81 -7.00
N GLU A 105 -0.28 -15.55 -7.08
CA GLU A 105 -0.72 -14.86 -8.30
C GLU A 105 -0.39 -13.37 -8.20
N LYS A 106 -0.55 -12.63 -9.31
CA LYS A 106 -0.41 -11.16 -9.31
C LYS A 106 -1.49 -10.52 -8.42
N VAL A 107 -1.18 -9.34 -7.89
CA VAL A 107 -2.22 -8.47 -7.35
C VAL A 107 -3.16 -8.12 -8.50
N ALA A 108 -4.46 -8.02 -8.23
CA ALA A 108 -5.47 -7.65 -9.21
C ALA A 108 -6.39 -6.60 -8.59
N ILE A 109 -6.34 -5.38 -9.11
CA ILE A 109 -7.21 -4.26 -8.72
C ILE A 109 -8.10 -3.98 -9.93
N ASN A 110 -9.42 -3.97 -9.70
CA ASN A 110 -10.42 -3.70 -10.72
C ASN A 110 -11.25 -2.49 -10.25
N GLU A 111 -11.08 -1.35 -10.93
CA GLU A 111 -11.86 -0.12 -10.66
C GLU A 111 -12.98 0.02 -11.69
N ASP A 112 -14.22 0.19 -11.22
CA ASP A 112 -15.43 0.19 -12.06
C ASP A 112 -15.49 1.42 -12.98
N LEU A 113 -15.56 1.16 -14.29
CA LEU A 113 -15.78 2.12 -15.37
C LEU A 113 -17.02 1.76 -16.20
N SER A 114 -18.00 1.06 -15.66
CA SER A 114 -19.28 0.77 -16.35
C SER A 114 -19.94 2.00 -16.97
N ALA A 115 -19.61 3.21 -16.50
CA ALA A 115 -20.03 4.48 -17.09
C ALA A 115 -19.29 4.90 -18.39
N LEU A 116 -18.17 4.27 -18.76
CA LEU A 116 -17.26 4.67 -19.85
C LEU A 116 -17.14 3.63 -21.00
N GLY A 117 -17.73 2.44 -20.89
CA GLY A 117 -17.81 1.42 -21.94
C GLY A 117 -16.82 0.25 -21.83
N GLU A 118 -16.91 -0.70 -22.77
CA GLU A 118 -16.18 -1.99 -22.72
C GLU A 118 -14.67 -1.88 -22.99
N GLY A 119 -13.87 -2.63 -22.21
CA GLY A 119 -12.41 -2.77 -22.35
C GLY A 119 -11.95 -4.18 -22.69
N ASP A 120 -10.65 -4.34 -22.97
CA ASP A 120 -10.03 -5.60 -23.42
C ASP A 120 -10.04 -6.72 -22.36
N MET A 121 -10.10 -7.98 -22.83
CA MET A 121 -10.19 -9.17 -22.00
C MET A 121 -8.82 -9.63 -21.46
N ILE A 122 -8.54 -9.33 -20.19
CA ILE A 122 -7.48 -9.96 -19.39
C ILE A 122 -8.14 -10.92 -18.39
N SER A 123 -7.57 -12.11 -18.15
CA SER A 123 -8.24 -13.18 -17.39
C SER A 123 -8.70 -12.82 -15.96
N ALA A 124 -8.04 -11.85 -15.31
CA ALA A 124 -8.40 -11.32 -14.00
C ALA A 124 -9.11 -9.95 -14.05
N ALA A 125 -9.24 -9.37 -15.25
CA ALA A 125 -9.99 -8.14 -15.47
C ALA A 125 -11.49 -8.45 -15.49
N LYS A 126 -12.27 -7.60 -14.84
CA LYS A 126 -13.72 -7.61 -14.97
C LYS A 126 -14.12 -6.80 -16.21
N PRO A 127 -15.23 -7.16 -16.88
CA PRO A 127 -15.82 -6.29 -17.90
C PRO A 127 -16.04 -4.88 -17.33
N ASP A 128 -15.78 -3.86 -18.14
CA ASP A 128 -15.93 -2.45 -17.78
C ASP A 128 -15.14 -2.00 -16.54
N HIS A 129 -13.95 -2.56 -16.26
CA HIS A 129 -13.10 -2.10 -15.16
C HIS A 129 -11.69 -1.72 -15.63
N ILE A 130 -11.07 -0.69 -15.03
CA ILE A 130 -9.62 -0.50 -15.13
C ILE A 130 -8.97 -1.65 -14.36
N TYR A 131 -8.20 -2.44 -15.08
CA TYR A 131 -7.41 -3.50 -14.50
C TYR A 131 -5.98 -3.03 -14.21
N MET A 132 -5.54 -3.18 -12.96
CA MET A 132 -4.19 -2.87 -12.51
C MET A 132 -3.60 -4.08 -11.78
N ASP A 133 -2.37 -4.46 -12.14
CA ASP A 133 -1.78 -5.74 -11.72
C ASP A 133 -0.45 -5.64 -10.97
N HIS A 134 -0.13 -4.43 -10.49
CA HIS A 134 1.14 -4.15 -9.83
C HIS A 134 0.95 -3.33 -8.56
N MET A 135 1.78 -3.64 -7.56
CA MET A 135 1.82 -2.91 -6.28
C MET A 135 2.05 -1.40 -6.44
N GLY A 136 2.76 -1.00 -7.50
CA GLY A 136 3.03 0.39 -7.83
C GLY A 136 1.78 1.22 -8.09
N PHE A 137 0.67 0.62 -8.52
CA PHE A 137 -0.61 1.34 -8.70
C PHE A 137 -1.24 1.78 -7.38
N GLY A 138 -0.97 1.08 -6.27
CA GLY A 138 -1.37 1.48 -4.93
C GLY A 138 -0.27 2.28 -4.22
N MET A 139 0.88 1.66 -3.98
CA MET A 139 1.97 2.29 -3.22
C MET A 139 2.68 3.43 -3.94
N GLY A 140 2.54 3.55 -5.27
CA GLY A 140 3.04 4.67 -6.06
C GLY A 140 2.17 5.93 -5.99
N CYS A 141 0.97 5.83 -5.41
CA CYS A 141 0.07 6.96 -5.21
C CYS A 141 0.49 7.82 -4.01
N CYS A 142 0.26 9.13 -4.10
CA CYS A 142 0.43 10.04 -2.97
C CYS A 142 -0.84 9.97 -2.09
N CYS A 143 -0.90 8.99 -1.17
CA CYS A 143 -2.02 8.60 -0.29
C CYS A 143 -3.39 8.48 -1.00
N LEU A 144 -4.23 7.45 -0.90
CA LEU A 144 -4.38 6.22 -0.12
C LEU A 144 -3.63 5.06 -0.79
N GLN A 145 -2.98 4.20 0.00
CA GLN A 145 -2.25 3.04 -0.52
C GLN A 145 -3.16 1.80 -0.44
N SER A 146 -2.92 0.75 -1.22
CA SER A 146 -3.66 -0.52 -1.12
C SER A 146 -2.74 -1.65 -1.56
N VAL A 147 -2.62 -2.69 -0.74
CA VAL A 147 -1.83 -3.89 -1.03
C VAL A 147 -2.47 -5.13 -0.41
N ASP A 148 -2.98 -6.02 -1.26
CA ASP A 148 -3.67 -7.25 -0.82
C ASP A 148 -2.81 -8.50 -1.05
N ASP A 149 -2.25 -9.03 0.03
CA ASP A 149 -1.42 -10.23 0.06
C ASP A 149 -2.22 -11.53 0.29
N ARG A 150 -3.56 -11.46 0.36
CA ARG A 150 -4.40 -12.62 0.69
C ARG A 150 -4.40 -13.68 -0.42
N THR A 151 -4.23 -14.94 -0.03
CA THR A 151 -4.38 -16.10 -0.92
C THR A 151 -5.83 -16.31 -1.34
N ALA A 152 -6.08 -17.22 -2.30
CA ALA A 152 -7.45 -17.61 -2.66
C ALA A 152 -8.22 -18.25 -1.49
N GLU A 153 -7.52 -19.01 -0.63
CA GLU A 153 -8.08 -19.61 0.59
C GLU A 153 -8.47 -18.53 1.61
N GLU A 154 -7.59 -17.55 1.86
CA GLU A 154 -7.86 -16.45 2.81
C GLU A 154 -9.01 -15.55 2.35
N ARG A 155 -9.16 -15.35 1.03
CA ARG A 155 -10.32 -14.66 0.43
C ARG A 155 -11.60 -15.49 0.42
N GLY A 156 -11.53 -16.78 0.77
CA GLY A 156 -12.67 -17.68 0.79
C GLY A 156 -13.16 -18.16 -0.57
N LEU A 157 -12.36 -17.96 -1.64
CA LEU A 157 -12.66 -18.42 -3.01
C LEU A 157 -12.51 -19.95 -3.14
N VAL A 158 -11.69 -20.56 -2.28
CA VAL A 158 -11.49 -22.00 -2.18
C VAL A 158 -11.50 -22.43 -0.70
N PRO A 159 -11.75 -23.72 -0.38
CA PRO A 159 -11.67 -24.22 1.00
C PRO A 159 -10.27 -24.07 1.60
N LEU A 160 -10.19 -23.80 2.92
CA LEU A 160 -8.92 -23.72 3.66
C LEU A 160 -8.21 -25.08 3.66
N LYS A 161 -6.94 -25.10 3.27
CA LYS A 161 -6.06 -26.28 3.34
C LYS A 161 -4.70 -25.93 3.93
N ASN A 162 -4.11 -24.82 3.48
CA ASN A 162 -2.78 -24.37 3.89
C ASN A 162 -2.85 -23.09 4.74
N SER A 163 -3.85 -22.25 4.50
CA SER A 163 -4.08 -21.01 5.25
C SER A 163 -4.85 -21.29 6.53
N LYS A 164 -4.49 -20.61 7.62
CA LYS A 164 -5.13 -20.79 8.93
C LYS A 164 -6.49 -20.10 9.04
N TRP A 165 -6.67 -18.97 8.36
CA TRP A 165 -7.83 -18.09 8.54
C TRP A 165 -8.44 -17.67 7.22
N ARG A 166 -9.75 -17.44 7.21
CA ARG A 166 -10.39 -16.58 6.21
C ARG A 166 -10.30 -15.13 6.69
N ILE A 167 -9.80 -14.24 5.84
CA ILE A 167 -9.51 -12.86 6.20
C ILE A 167 -10.29 -11.91 5.29
N ALA A 168 -11.25 -11.20 5.90
CA ALA A 168 -12.24 -10.41 5.19
C ALA A 168 -11.63 -9.20 4.45
N LYS A 169 -10.57 -8.60 5.00
CA LYS A 169 -9.98 -7.36 4.51
C LYS A 169 -8.52 -7.52 4.08
N SER A 170 -8.06 -6.61 3.24
CA SER A 170 -6.65 -6.47 2.88
C SER A 170 -5.80 -6.11 4.10
N ARG A 171 -4.47 -6.31 4.05
CA ARG A 171 -3.53 -5.76 5.05
C ARG A 171 -3.64 -4.23 5.13
N TYR A 172 -3.90 -3.60 4.00
CA TYR A 172 -4.09 -2.16 3.92
C TYR A 172 -5.58 -1.88 3.74
N ASP A 173 -6.23 -1.49 4.83
CA ASP A 173 -7.66 -1.22 4.88
C ASP A 173 -7.97 -0.31 6.09
N SER A 174 -9.24 0.05 6.24
CA SER A 174 -9.84 0.65 7.43
C SER A 174 -9.52 -0.12 8.71
N THR A 175 -9.45 0.60 9.84
CA THR A 175 -9.24 0.04 11.18
C THR A 175 -10.25 -1.06 11.51
N ASP A 176 -9.78 -2.18 12.07
CA ASP A 176 -10.61 -3.35 12.38
C ASP A 176 -11.35 -3.28 13.72
N CYS A 177 -10.81 -2.58 14.72
CA CYS A 177 -11.41 -2.47 16.04
C CYS A 177 -10.93 -1.24 16.82
N TYR A 178 -11.74 -0.80 17.78
CA TYR A 178 -11.40 0.19 18.78
C TYR A 178 -10.62 -0.45 19.94
N ILE A 179 -9.59 0.26 20.40
CA ILE A 179 -8.69 -0.18 21.47
C ILE A 179 -9.02 0.40 22.85
N TYR A 180 -9.99 1.33 22.93
CA TYR A 180 -10.33 1.96 24.20
C TYR A 180 -11.48 1.22 24.88
N PRO A 181 -11.41 0.92 26.19
CA PRO A 181 -12.44 0.13 26.89
C PRO A 181 -13.86 0.65 26.74
N CYS A 182 -14.07 1.98 26.75
CA CYS A 182 -15.42 2.56 26.59
C CYS A 182 -15.97 2.43 25.16
N SER A 183 -15.13 2.10 24.17
CA SER A 183 -15.51 1.97 22.77
C SER A 183 -15.76 0.52 22.34
N VAL A 184 -15.60 -0.46 23.24
CA VAL A 184 -15.75 -1.89 22.93
C VAL A 184 -17.15 -2.23 22.42
N ALA A 185 -18.18 -1.50 22.87
CA ALA A 185 -19.54 -1.66 22.40
C ALA A 185 -19.70 -1.39 20.89
N TYR A 186 -18.76 -0.68 20.26
CA TYR A 186 -18.74 -0.39 18.83
C TYR A 186 -17.92 -1.40 18.01
N ASN A 187 -17.31 -2.41 18.64
CA ASN A 187 -16.65 -3.51 17.95
C ASN A 187 -17.69 -4.56 17.55
N ASP A 188 -18.54 -4.21 16.57
CA ASP A 188 -19.69 -5.00 16.13
C ASP A 188 -19.39 -5.92 14.93
N ILE A 189 -18.15 -5.90 14.43
CA ILE A 189 -17.67 -6.76 13.35
C ILE A 189 -16.79 -7.88 13.91
N PRO A 190 -16.93 -9.13 13.43
CA PRO A 190 -16.05 -10.23 13.84
C PRO A 190 -14.57 -9.92 13.56
N LEU A 191 -13.75 -9.96 14.61
CA LEU A 191 -12.31 -9.75 14.53
C LEU A 191 -11.59 -11.10 14.58
N GLN A 192 -10.80 -11.41 13.55
CA GLN A 192 -9.91 -12.57 13.56
C GLN A 192 -8.60 -12.22 14.27
N TYR A 193 -8.11 -13.05 15.19
CA TYR A 193 -6.84 -12.80 15.88
C TYR A 193 -6.18 -14.12 16.27
N ASP A 194 -4.87 -14.09 16.53
CA ASP A 194 -4.14 -15.27 17.02
C ASP A 194 -4.38 -15.44 18.54
N GLU A 195 -5.04 -16.54 18.93
CA GLU A 195 -5.40 -16.81 20.33
C GLU A 195 -4.19 -16.98 21.24
N ALA A 196 -3.08 -17.57 20.75
CA ALA A 196 -1.90 -17.79 21.56
C ALA A 196 -1.21 -16.46 21.89
N ILE A 197 -1.12 -15.56 20.90
CA ILE A 197 -0.60 -14.21 21.10
C ILE A 197 -1.53 -13.40 22.00
N TYR A 198 -2.84 -13.48 21.79
CA TYR A 198 -3.82 -12.85 22.68
C TYR A 198 -3.62 -13.28 24.14
N GLN A 199 -3.51 -14.58 24.39
CA GLN A 199 -3.33 -15.10 25.75
C GLN A 199 -2.01 -14.63 26.35
N GLN A 200 -0.91 -14.66 25.59
CA GLN A 200 0.38 -14.15 26.04
C GLN A 200 0.30 -12.66 26.45
N LEU A 201 -0.44 -11.84 25.73
CA LEU A 201 -0.63 -10.42 26.05
C LEU A 201 -1.51 -10.25 27.31
N ARG A 202 -2.56 -11.05 27.47
CA ARG A 202 -3.41 -11.04 28.66
C ARG A 202 -2.65 -11.48 29.91
N ASP A 203 -1.80 -12.49 29.80
CA ASP A 203 -0.92 -12.95 30.87
C ASP A 203 0.11 -11.87 31.26
N GLY A 204 0.46 -10.99 30.32
CA GLY A 204 1.29 -9.80 30.53
C GLY A 204 0.55 -8.56 31.02
N ASP A 205 -0.69 -8.70 31.50
CA ASP A 205 -1.55 -7.62 32.04
C ASP A 205 -1.94 -6.52 31.03
N ILE A 206 -1.94 -6.86 29.73
CA ILE A 206 -2.46 -5.96 28.69
C ILE A 206 -3.98 -6.11 28.59
N ASP A 207 -4.72 -5.01 28.60
CA ASP A 207 -6.18 -5.02 28.55
C ASP A 207 -6.72 -5.67 27.28
N GLU A 208 -7.91 -6.27 27.37
CA GLU A 208 -8.49 -7.09 26.30
C GLU A 208 -8.61 -6.37 24.94
N PRO A 209 -9.14 -5.13 24.86
CA PRO A 209 -9.23 -4.39 23.59
C PRO A 209 -7.88 -4.22 22.89
N LEU A 210 -6.85 -3.82 23.64
CA LEU A 210 -5.51 -3.66 23.10
C LEU A 210 -4.87 -5.01 22.74
N ALA A 211 -5.06 -6.03 23.58
CA ALA A 211 -4.55 -7.38 23.32
C ALA A 211 -5.14 -7.98 22.03
N LYS A 212 -6.45 -7.83 21.81
CA LYS A 212 -7.14 -8.27 20.59
C LYS A 212 -6.64 -7.53 19.35
N HIS A 213 -6.44 -6.22 19.45
CA HIS A 213 -5.89 -5.41 18.36
C HIS A 213 -4.48 -5.88 17.96
N ILE A 214 -3.58 -6.07 18.93
CA ILE A 214 -2.22 -6.54 18.66
C ILE A 214 -2.27 -7.96 18.07
N ALA A 215 -3.00 -8.89 18.69
CA ALA A 215 -3.12 -10.27 18.20
C ALA A 215 -3.72 -10.36 16.78
N HIS A 216 -4.61 -9.44 16.41
CA HIS A 216 -5.11 -9.32 15.04
C HIS A 216 -3.99 -8.98 14.04
N MET A 217 -3.06 -8.08 14.38
CA MET A 217 -1.96 -7.72 13.48
C MET A 217 -1.05 -8.90 13.13
N PHE A 218 -0.97 -9.89 14.03
CA PHE A 218 -0.11 -11.07 13.87
C PHE A 218 -0.77 -12.25 13.13
N ILE A 219 -2.00 -12.10 12.63
CA ILE A 219 -2.58 -13.10 11.69
C ILE A 219 -1.97 -13.00 10.28
N ARG A 220 -1.03 -12.08 10.07
CA ARG A 220 -0.38 -11.82 8.79
C ARG A 220 1.08 -12.23 8.83
N ASP A 221 1.52 -12.88 7.77
CA ASP A 221 2.93 -13.25 7.65
C ASP A 221 3.82 -12.01 7.41
N PRO A 222 5.06 -12.03 7.90
CA PRO A 222 6.05 -11.02 7.54
C PRO A 222 6.37 -11.09 6.03
N LEU A 223 6.47 -9.93 5.38
CA LEU A 223 6.70 -9.81 3.94
C LEU A 223 8.01 -9.08 3.57
N GLN A 224 8.84 -8.75 4.56
CA GLN A 224 10.10 -8.01 4.35
C GLN A 224 11.27 -8.95 4.05
#